data_AF-A0AAV6IHU9-F1
#
_entry.id   AF-A0AAV6IHU9-F1
#
_cell.length_a   1.000
_cell.length_b   1.000
_cell.length_c   1.000
_cell.angle_alpha   90.00
_cell.angle_beta   90.00
_cell.angle_gamma   90.00
#
_symmetry.space_group_name_H-M   'P 1'
#
loop_
_entity.id
_entity.type
_entity.pdbx_description
1 polymer ?
#
loop_
_entity_poly.entity_id
_entity_poly.type
_entity_poly.pdbx_seq_one_letter_code
_entity_poly.pdbx_strand_id
1 'polypeptide(L)'
;MFRDELFNIYQASDLVKLDLLLNGQPIDAMAAIVHNLKAQHLGRDLVEKLKKFVDRQMFEITIQAAIGSKVCKRDAPFCCFRISAMRKNVLAKCYGGDVTRKRKLLEKQKEGKKRMKCVGSVDIPQEAFHELLKVS
;
A
#
# COMPACT_ATOMS: atom_id res chain seq x y z
N MET A 1 5.46 -35.09 34.37
CA MET A 1 6.32 -35.24 33.18
C MET A 1 6.67 -33.83 32.70
N PHE A 2 7.81 -33.32 33.14
CA PHE A 2 8.37 -32.06 32.69
C PHE A 2 8.90 -32.27 31.27
N ARG A 3 8.28 -31.65 30.27
CA ARG A 3 8.88 -31.54 28.94
C ARG A 3 9.95 -30.45 29.02
N ASP A 4 11.16 -30.85 29.39
CA ASP A 4 12.35 -30.05 29.11
C ASP A 4 12.60 -30.14 27.61
N GLU A 5 11.85 -29.35 26.83
CA GLU A 5 12.14 -29.14 25.42
C GLU A 5 13.48 -28.38 25.34
N LEU A 6 14.56 -29.12 25.07
CA LEU A 6 15.87 -28.57 24.68
C LEU A 6 15.69 -27.75 23.39
N PHE A 7 15.33 -26.49 23.56
CA PHE A 7 15.12 -25.50 22.53
C PHE A 7 16.48 -25.03 21.99
N ASN A 8 17.22 -25.85 21.26
CA ASN A 8 18.50 -25.40 20.67
C ASN A 8 19.02 -26.28 19.53
N ILE A 9 18.27 -26.37 18.44
CA ILE A 9 18.83 -26.75 17.14
C ILE A 9 18.32 -25.75 16.11
N TYR A 10 19.17 -24.79 15.73
CA TYR A 10 18.90 -23.92 14.59
C TYR A 10 18.98 -24.75 13.31
N GLN A 11 17.89 -24.74 12.53
CA GLN A 11 17.85 -25.39 11.23
C GLN A 11 17.82 -24.33 10.13
N ALA A 12 18.60 -24.56 9.06
CA ALA A 12 18.55 -23.70 7.88
C ALA A 12 17.16 -23.78 7.22
N SER A 13 16.58 -22.62 6.91
CA SER A 13 15.28 -22.50 6.26
C SER A 13 15.30 -21.33 5.26
N ASP A 14 14.50 -21.39 4.21
CA ASP A 14 14.41 -20.36 3.18
C ASP A 14 13.49 -19.21 3.63
N LEU A 15 14.08 -18.28 4.39
CA LEU A 15 13.40 -17.13 4.97
C LEU A 15 13.66 -15.87 4.13
N VAL A 16 12.59 -15.09 3.92
CA VAL A 16 12.63 -13.81 3.23
C VAL A 16 12.00 -12.71 4.07
N LYS A 17 12.53 -11.49 3.97
CA LYS A 17 11.94 -10.31 4.59
C LYS A 17 10.82 -9.78 3.70
N LEU A 18 9.61 -9.70 4.25
CA LEU A 18 8.45 -9.09 3.65
C LEU A 18 8.26 -7.68 4.22
N ASP A 19 8.36 -6.68 3.37
CA ASP A 19 8.15 -5.28 3.69
C ASP A 19 6.86 -4.76 3.04
N LEU A 20 6.15 -3.85 3.71
CA LEU A 20 5.03 -3.11 3.11
C LEU A 20 5.45 -1.69 2.81
N LEU A 21 5.05 -1.18 1.65
CA LEU A 21 5.33 0.17 1.19
C LEU A 21 4.03 0.92 0.89
N LEU A 22 3.93 2.14 1.41
CA LEU A 22 2.93 3.13 1.08
C LEU A 22 3.55 4.24 0.26
N ASN A 23 3.06 4.45 -0.96
CA ASN A 23 3.62 5.45 -1.89
C ASN A 23 5.14 5.34 -2.11
N GLY A 24 5.71 4.13 -1.93
CA GLY A 24 7.14 3.86 -2.05
C GLY A 24 7.94 4.07 -0.76
N GLN A 25 7.30 4.51 0.34
CA GLN A 25 7.91 4.58 1.66
C GLN A 25 7.61 3.29 2.45
N PRO A 26 8.62 2.64 3.04
CA PRO A 26 8.42 1.45 3.85
C PRO A 26 7.68 1.78 5.15
N ILE A 27 6.84 0.85 5.59
CA ILE A 27 6.16 0.89 6.88
C ILE A 27 6.87 -0.11 7.80
N ASP A 28 7.85 0.36 8.57
CA ASP A 28 8.71 -0.50 9.38
C ASP A 28 7.91 -1.33 10.42
N ALA A 29 6.80 -0.78 10.90
CA ALA A 29 5.92 -1.45 11.87
C ALA A 29 5.25 -2.74 11.34
N MET A 30 5.30 -2.99 10.03
CA MET A 30 4.62 -4.14 9.39
C MET A 30 5.59 -5.09 8.68
N ALA A 31 6.89 -4.93 8.90
CA ALA A 31 7.88 -5.84 8.34
C ALA A 31 7.83 -7.21 9.05
N ALA A 32 7.86 -8.29 8.28
CA ALA A 32 7.82 -9.65 8.81
C ALA A 32 8.84 -10.56 8.10
N ILE A 33 9.39 -11.53 8.83
CA ILE A 33 10.25 -12.59 8.26
C ILE A 33 9.38 -13.81 8.03
N VAL A 34 9.34 -14.28 6.79
CA VAL A 34 8.42 -15.33 6.37
C VAL A 34 9.12 -16.33 5.46
N HIS A 35 8.66 -17.58 5.43
CA HIS A 35 9.19 -18.54 4.47
C HIS A 35 8.82 -18.12 3.03
N ASN A 36 9.78 -18.25 2.10
CA ASN A 36 9.67 -17.77 0.71
C ASN A 36 8.37 -18.22 0.01
N LEU A 37 8.02 -19.51 0.15
CA LEU A 37 6.79 -20.08 -0.42
C LEU A 37 5.49 -19.41 0.08
N LYS A 38 5.46 -18.92 1.33
CA LYS A 38 4.28 -18.29 1.94
C LYS A 38 4.25 -16.77 1.77
N ALA A 39 5.41 -16.16 1.55
CA ALA A 39 5.57 -14.71 1.52
C ALA A 39 4.66 -14.03 0.48
N GLN A 40 4.46 -14.66 -0.68
CA GLN A 40 3.60 -14.12 -1.74
C GLN A 40 2.12 -14.09 -1.35
N HIS A 41 1.61 -15.15 -0.71
CA HIS A 41 0.22 -15.23 -0.30
C HIS A 41 -0.05 -14.26 0.86
N LEU A 42 0.80 -14.29 1.89
CA LEU A 42 0.69 -13.38 3.03
C LEU A 42 0.83 -11.90 2.61
N GLY A 43 1.74 -11.59 1.68
CA GLY A 43 1.86 -10.25 1.13
C GLY A 43 0.58 -9.77 0.43
N ARG A 44 -0.14 -10.65 -0.28
CA ARG A 44 -1.45 -10.30 -0.89
C ARG A 44 -2.50 -10.02 0.18
N ASP A 45 -2.60 -10.91 1.17
CA ASP A 45 -3.60 -10.80 2.22
C ASP A 45 -3.40 -9.54 3.07
N LEU A 46 -2.15 -9.19 3.38
CA LEU A 46 -1.80 -7.97 4.11
C LEU A 46 -2.19 -6.72 3.30
N VAL A 47 -1.90 -6.69 2.00
CA VAL A 47 -2.27 -5.56 1.13
C VAL A 47 -3.80 -5.42 1.00
N GLU A 48 -4.53 -6.53 0.89
CA GLU A 48 -6.00 -6.50 0.82
C GLU A 48 -6.66 -6.04 2.12
N LYS A 49 -6.11 -6.42 3.27
CA LYS A 49 -6.59 -5.96 4.57
C LYS A 49 -6.27 -4.48 4.77
N LEU A 50 -5.03 -4.05 4.50
CA LEU A 50 -4.62 -2.66 4.63
C LEU A 50 -5.46 -1.72 3.75
N LYS A 51 -5.86 -2.18 2.55
CA LYS A 51 -6.80 -1.45 1.67
C LYS A 51 -8.13 -1.10 2.35
N LYS A 52 -8.65 -1.94 3.26
CA LYS A 52 -9.94 -1.68 3.93
C LYS A 52 -9.87 -0.50 4.90
N PHE A 53 -8.68 -0.25 5.45
CA PHE A 53 -8.45 0.83 6.41
C PHE A 53 -8.02 2.15 5.77
N VAL A 54 -7.49 2.09 4.54
CA VAL A 54 -7.02 3.29 3.85
C VAL A 54 -8.15 3.91 3.05
N ASP A 55 -8.58 5.09 3.50
CA ASP A 55 -9.59 5.88 2.82
C ASP A 55 -9.11 6.44 1.48
N ARG A 56 -10.06 6.64 0.57
CA ARG A 56 -9.79 7.25 -0.72
C ARG A 56 -9.50 8.73 -0.56
N GLN A 57 -8.35 9.16 -1.06
CA GLN A 57 -7.96 10.57 -1.05
C GLN A 57 -8.06 11.22 -2.44
N MET A 58 -7.80 12.52 -2.51
CA MET A 58 -7.83 13.29 -3.76
C MET A 58 -6.64 13.00 -4.68
N PHE A 59 -5.62 12.28 -4.20
CA PHE A 59 -4.52 11.74 -4.97
C PHE A 59 -4.53 10.20 -4.96
N GLU A 60 -3.70 9.61 -5.81
CA GLU A 60 -3.62 8.16 -5.94
C GLU A 60 -2.70 7.60 -4.87
N ILE A 61 -3.20 6.63 -4.10
CA ILE A 61 -2.43 5.93 -3.07
C ILE A 61 -2.03 4.56 -3.61
N THR A 62 -0.76 4.21 -3.49
CA THR A 62 -0.23 2.90 -3.87
C THR A 62 0.23 2.14 -2.63
N ILE A 63 -0.32 0.95 -2.44
CA ILE A 63 0.08 0.00 -1.41
C ILE A 63 0.81 -1.14 -2.10
N GLN A 64 2.01 -1.47 -1.63
CA GLN A 64 2.86 -2.49 -2.22
C GLN A 64 3.39 -3.38 -1.12
N ALA A 65 3.50 -4.69 -1.39
CA ALA A 65 4.45 -5.51 -0.65
C ALA A 65 5.81 -5.45 -1.37
N ALA A 66 6.91 -5.75 -0.69
CA ALA A 66 8.20 -6.02 -1.27
C ALA A 66 8.83 -7.20 -0.55
N ILE A 67 9.57 -8.02 -1.29
CA ILE A 67 10.32 -9.12 -0.72
C ILE A 67 11.79 -8.80 -0.96
N GLY A 68 12.51 -8.44 0.10
CA GLY A 68 13.84 -7.84 0.01
C GLY A 68 13.86 -6.61 -0.91
N SER A 69 14.76 -6.59 -1.89
CA SER A 69 14.94 -5.48 -2.85
C SER A 69 13.99 -5.52 -4.06
N LYS A 70 13.16 -6.56 -4.20
CA LYS A 70 12.22 -6.69 -5.32
C LYS A 70 10.87 -6.07 -4.96
N VAL A 71 10.60 -4.90 -5.56
CA VAL A 71 9.30 -4.22 -5.46
C VAL A 71 8.31 -4.82 -6.47
N CYS A 72 7.09 -5.08 -6.02
CA CYS A 72 6.02 -5.63 -6.84
C CYS A 72 5.66 -4.74 -8.03
N LYS A 73 5.49 -5.34 -9.22
CA LYS A 73 4.86 -4.70 -10.38
C LYS A 73 3.48 -5.33 -10.61
N ARG A 74 2.59 -4.59 -11.26
CA ARG A 74 1.18 -4.97 -11.48
C ARG A 74 1.01 -6.29 -12.25
N ASP A 75 1.96 -6.62 -13.13
CA ASP A 75 1.98 -7.85 -13.94
C ASP A 75 2.98 -8.90 -13.42
N ALA A 76 3.64 -8.63 -12.28
CA ALA A 76 4.54 -9.57 -11.64
C ALA A 76 3.75 -10.52 -10.72
N PRO A 77 4.31 -11.69 -10.36
CA PRO A 77 3.68 -12.57 -9.36
C PRO A 77 3.39 -11.87 -8.02
N PHE A 78 4.04 -10.74 -7.73
CA PHE A 78 3.97 -10.05 -6.45
C PHE A 78 2.94 -8.89 -6.43
N CYS A 79 2.34 -8.64 -5.27
CA CYS A 79 1.11 -7.84 -5.14
C CYS A 79 1.36 -6.31 -5.07
N CYS A 80 0.63 -5.56 -5.89
CA CYS A 80 0.52 -4.11 -5.80
C CYS A 80 -0.95 -3.71 -5.89
N PHE A 81 -1.44 -2.94 -4.93
CA PHE A 81 -2.78 -2.38 -4.95
C PHE A 81 -2.74 -0.86 -5.14
N ARG A 82 -3.66 -0.34 -5.96
CA ARG A 82 -3.78 1.10 -6.25
C ARG A 82 -5.18 1.56 -5.88
N ILE A 83 -5.26 2.52 -4.96
CA ILE A 83 -6.50 3.19 -4.60
C ILE A 83 -6.67 4.38 -5.54
N SER A 84 -7.78 4.39 -6.29
CA SER A 84 -8.06 5.44 -7.26
C SER A 84 -8.34 6.77 -6.57
N ALA A 85 -7.77 7.84 -7.14
CA ALA A 85 -7.92 9.18 -6.63
C ALA A 85 -9.34 9.70 -6.85
N MET A 86 -9.95 10.27 -5.81
CA MET A 86 -11.21 11.00 -5.94
C MET A 86 -11.04 12.22 -6.85
N ARG A 87 -12.08 12.56 -7.62
CA ARG A 87 -12.08 13.70 -8.54
C ARG A 87 -13.29 14.57 -8.26
N LYS A 88 -13.04 15.84 -7.92
CA LYS A 88 -14.09 16.87 -7.93
C LYS A 88 -14.49 17.16 -9.37
N ASN A 89 -15.79 17.25 -9.65
CA ASN A 89 -16.29 17.66 -10.96
C ASN A 89 -16.11 19.18 -11.15
N VAL A 90 -14.95 19.58 -11.67
CA VAL A 90 -14.59 21.00 -11.88
C VAL A 90 -15.38 21.61 -13.05
N LEU A 91 -15.96 20.78 -13.92
CA LEU A 91 -16.66 21.21 -15.12
C LEU A 91 -18.15 21.48 -14.90
N ALA A 92 -18.68 21.20 -13.71
CA ALA A 92 -20.12 21.32 -13.41
C ALA A 92 -20.70 22.73 -13.65
N LYS A 93 -19.87 23.79 -13.54
CA LYS A 93 -20.28 25.18 -13.78
C LYS A 93 -19.94 25.70 -15.18
N CYS A 94 -19.41 24.85 -16.06
CA CYS A 94 -19.04 25.23 -17.43
C CYS A 94 -20.24 25.02 -18.36
N TYR A 95 -21.17 25.97 -18.34
CA TYR A 95 -22.33 26.02 -19.25
C TYR A 95 -21.87 26.61 -20.59
N GLY A 96 -21.20 25.81 -21.43
CA GLY A 96 -20.78 26.28 -22.75
C GLY A 96 -19.67 25.47 -23.45
N GLY A 97 -19.37 25.90 -24.66
CA GLY A 97 -18.37 25.31 -25.56
C GLY A 97 -16.94 25.81 -25.35
N ASP A 98 -16.67 26.66 -24.35
CA ASP A 98 -15.33 27.21 -24.11
C ASP A 98 -14.32 26.13 -23.68
N VAL A 99 -13.63 25.57 -24.67
CA VAL A 99 -12.61 24.52 -24.51
C VAL A 99 -11.41 25.05 -23.71
N THR A 100 -11.09 26.34 -23.84
CA THR A 100 -9.92 26.94 -23.18
C THR A 100 -10.09 26.95 -21.67
N ARG A 101 -11.28 27.33 -21.19
CA ARG A 101 -11.62 27.30 -19.76
C ARG A 101 -11.64 25.90 -19.19
N LYS A 102 -12.17 24.91 -19.92
CA LYS A 102 -12.16 23.49 -19.49
C LYS A 102 -10.74 22.96 -19.33
N ARG A 103 -9.84 23.25 -20.29
CA ARG A 103 -8.42 22.84 -20.22
C ARG A 103 -7.70 23.45 -19.02
N LYS A 104 -7.83 24.77 -18.80
CA LYS A 104 -7.24 25.48 -17.65
C LYS A 104 -7.66 24.86 -16.30
N LEU A 105 -8.93 24.49 -16.16
CA LEU A 105 -9.44 23.86 -14.93
C LEU A 105 -8.87 22.45 -14.71
N LEU A 106 -8.71 21.68 -15.79
CA LEU A 106 -8.11 20.34 -15.74
C LEU A 106 -6.61 20.38 -15.44
N GLU A 107 -5.88 21.35 -15.97
CA GLU A 107 -4.45 21.57 -15.67
C GLU A 107 -4.24 21.90 -14.19
N LYS A 108 -5.01 22.86 -13.65
CA LYS A 108 -5.00 23.17 -12.21
C LYS A 108 -5.31 21.95 -11.34
N GLN A 109 -6.25 21.10 -11.76
CA GLN A 109 -6.57 19.86 -11.05
C GLN A 109 -5.40 18.86 -11.09
N LYS A 110 -4.73 18.71 -12.23
CA LYS A 110 -3.56 17.82 -12.36
C LYS A 110 -2.40 18.28 -11.48
N GLU A 111 -2.09 19.57 -11.48
CA GLU A 111 -1.04 20.14 -10.63
C GLU A 111 -1.37 20.00 -9.14
N GLY A 112 -2.61 20.30 -8.76
CA GLY A 112 -3.09 20.11 -7.40
C GLY A 112 -2.93 18.66 -6.92
N LYS A 113 -3.30 17.67 -7.76
CA LYS A 113 -3.11 16.25 -7.45
C LYS A 113 -1.64 15.86 -7.30
N LYS A 114 -0.75 16.37 -8.15
CA LYS A 114 0.70 16.12 -8.04
C LYS A 114 1.25 16.68 -6.73
N ARG A 115 0.89 17.92 -6.38
CA ARG A 115 1.31 18.55 -5.13
C ARG A 115 0.79 17.80 -3.91
N MET A 116 -0.48 17.38 -3.92
CA MET A 116 -1.05 16.56 -2.85
C MET A 116 -0.37 15.19 -2.73
N LYS A 117 0.09 14.58 -3.83
CA LYS A 117 0.82 13.30 -3.76
C LYS A 117 2.19 13.45 -3.09
N CYS A 118 2.88 14.56 -3.30
CA CYS A 118 4.21 14.79 -2.72
C CYS A 118 4.15 15.15 -1.23
N VAL A 119 3.10 15.86 -0.80
CA VAL A 119 2.96 16.35 0.58
C VAL A 119 2.04 15.45 1.42
N GLY A 120 1.20 14.64 0.77
CA GLY A 120 0.18 13.83 1.42
C GLY A 120 0.77 12.64 2.16
N SER A 121 0.84 12.75 3.48
CA SER A 121 0.96 11.59 4.37
C SER A 121 -0.38 10.86 4.42
N VAL A 122 -0.33 9.53 4.45
CA VAL A 122 -1.52 8.69 4.66
C VAL A 122 -1.46 8.22 6.10
N ASP A 123 -2.34 8.75 6.93
CA ASP A 123 -2.47 8.30 8.31
C ASP A 123 -3.16 6.94 8.34
N ILE A 124 -2.55 5.98 9.03
CA ILE A 124 -3.10 4.64 9.25
C ILE A 124 -3.63 4.60 10.67
N PRO A 125 -4.93 4.29 10.89
CA PRO A 125 -5.48 4.24 12.24
C PRO A 125 -4.84 3.10 13.05
N GLN A 126 -4.76 3.26 14.37
CA GLN A 126 -4.17 2.27 15.26
C GLN A 126 -4.86 0.89 15.17
N GLU A 127 -6.18 0.90 14.96
CA GLU A 127 -7.01 -0.31 14.83
C GLU A 127 -6.54 -1.22 13.69
N ALA A 128 -6.09 -0.63 12.57
CA ALA A 128 -5.58 -1.38 11.43
C ALA A 128 -4.36 -2.22 11.79
N PHE A 129 -3.48 -1.72 12.65
CA PHE A 129 -2.30 -2.45 13.10
C PHE A 129 -2.66 -3.69 13.93
N HIS A 130 -3.63 -3.55 14.84
CA HIS A 130 -4.06 -4.67 15.67
C HIS A 130 -4.72 -5.79 14.87
N GLU A 131 -5.49 -5.47 13.83
CA GLU A 131 -6.09 -6.49 12.97
C GLU A 131 -5.07 -7.17 12.05
N LEU A 132 -4.06 -6.43 11.59
CA LEU A 132 -3.03 -6.98 10.71
C LEU A 132 -2.06 -7.91 11.47
N LEU A 133 -1.77 -7.62 12.74
CA LEU A 133 -0.91 -8.47 13.59
C LEU A 133 -1.54 -9.82 13.95
N LYS A 134 -2.86 -9.92 14.09
CA LYS A 134 -3.58 -11.18 14.39
C LYS A 134 -3.41 -12.28 13.32
N VAL A 135 -2.84 -11.93 12.16
CA VAL A 135 -2.67 -12.82 11.00
C VAL A 135 -1.34 -13.58 11.06
N SER A 136 -0.45 -13.20 11.97
CA SER A 136 0.91 -13.76 12.11
C SER A 136 0.91 -15.06 12.91
#